data_AF-A0A9W8MVL0-F1
#
_entry.id   AF-A0A9W8MVL0-F1
#
_cell.length_a   1.000
_cell.length_b   1.000
_cell.length_c   1.000
_cell.angle_alpha   90.00
_cell.angle_beta   90.00
_cell.angle_gamma   90.00
#
_symmetry.space_group_name_H-M   'P 1'
#
loop_
_entity.id
_entity.type
_entity.pdbx_description
1 polymer ?
#
loop_
_entity_poly.entity_id
_entity_poly.type
_entity_poly.pdbx_seq_one_letter_code
_entity_poly.pdbx_strand_id
1 'polypeptide(L)'
;MPGFNIRSQSNVANLQVFVSKYSEGNDDWYPVPKDFTDPAQYHWERQGWEVVAFQDPATGVRRGWYLDCGSNTTVAITFAGFNQDLGIVRGASA
;
A
#
# COMPACT_ATOMS: atom_id res chain seq x y z
N MET A 1 -0.11 13.62 7.28
CA MET A 1 0.19 14.43 6.09
C MET A 1 -0.58 13.85 4.90
N PRO A 2 -0.80 14.60 3.79
CA PRO A 2 -1.39 14.02 2.59
C PRO A 2 -0.53 12.88 2.05
N GLY A 3 -1.16 11.89 1.43
CA GLY A 3 -0.46 10.71 0.93
C GLY A 3 -1.38 9.51 0.90
N PHE A 4 -0.87 8.34 1.25
CA PHE A 4 -1.70 7.14 1.33
C PHE A 4 -1.31 6.21 2.48
N ASN A 5 -2.32 5.51 2.96
CA ASN A 5 -2.23 4.53 4.03
C ASN A 5 -2.48 3.14 3.44
N ILE A 6 -1.68 2.15 3.79
CA ILE A 6 -1.88 0.76 3.34
C ILE A 6 -2.06 -0.15 4.54
N ARG A 7 -3.10 -0.98 4.51
CA ARG A 7 -3.30 -2.08 5.45
C ARG A 7 -3.70 -3.36 4.74
N SER A 8 -3.52 -4.48 5.44
CA SER A 8 -3.96 -5.80 5.01
C SER A 8 -5.14 -6.27 5.86
N GLN A 9 -6.23 -6.64 5.19
CA GLN A 9 -7.33 -7.42 5.74
C GLN A 9 -7.39 -8.82 5.13
N SER A 10 -6.28 -9.28 4.54
CA SER A 10 -6.14 -10.62 3.99
C SER A 10 -5.65 -11.63 5.04
N ASN A 11 -5.76 -12.92 4.72
CA ASN A 11 -5.18 -14.01 5.52
C ASN A 11 -3.72 -14.34 5.13
N VAL A 12 -3.08 -13.52 4.30
CA VAL A 12 -1.69 -13.75 3.86
C VAL A 12 -0.75 -13.38 5.01
N ALA A 13 0.01 -14.36 5.49
CA ALA A 13 1.01 -14.14 6.53
C ALA A 13 2.21 -13.37 5.95
N ASN A 14 2.73 -12.41 6.72
CA ASN A 14 3.90 -11.59 6.34
C ASN A 14 3.77 -10.93 4.97
N LEU A 15 2.56 -10.50 4.58
CA LEU A 15 2.34 -9.76 3.34
C LEU A 15 3.28 -8.55 3.28
N GLN A 16 3.88 -8.34 2.12
CA GLN A 16 4.75 -7.20 1.89
C GLN A 16 4.22 -6.33 0.74
N VAL A 17 4.58 -5.05 0.76
CA VAL A 17 4.25 -4.07 -0.26
C VAL A 17 5.51 -3.41 -0.81
N PHE A 18 5.53 -3.27 -2.13
CA PHE A 18 6.40 -2.40 -2.88
C PHE A 18 5.62 -1.15 -3.29
N VAL A 19 6.24 0.01 -3.11
CA VAL A 19 5.72 1.31 -3.55
C VAL A 19 6.75 1.92 -4.49
N SER A 20 6.36 2.26 -5.72
CA SER A 20 7.27 2.85 -6.72
C SER A 20 8.05 4.01 -6.14
N LYS A 21 9.31 4.24 -6.50
CA LYS A 21 10.10 5.42 -6.10
C LYS A 21 10.68 6.11 -7.35
N TYR A 22 10.61 7.44 -7.38
CA TYR A 22 11.02 8.25 -8.55
C TYR A 22 12.54 8.49 -8.62
N SER A 23 13.26 8.37 -7.50
CA SER A 23 14.70 8.66 -7.41
C SER A 23 15.47 7.45 -6.86
N GLU A 24 16.46 6.99 -7.63
CA GLU A 24 17.34 5.83 -7.36
C GLU A 24 16.55 4.52 -7.16
N GLY A 25 16.64 3.63 -8.15
CA GLY A 25 15.89 2.37 -8.18
C GLY A 25 16.20 1.53 -6.94
N ASN A 26 15.17 1.27 -6.16
CA ASN A 26 15.21 0.39 -5.00
C ASN A 26 14.03 -0.59 -5.14
N ASP A 27 14.29 -1.87 -4.94
CA ASP A 27 13.33 -2.97 -5.03
C ASP A 27 12.90 -3.51 -3.64
N ASP A 28 13.07 -2.70 -2.59
CA ASP A 28 12.69 -2.99 -1.23
C ASP A 28 11.19 -3.30 -1.09
N TRP A 29 10.90 -4.26 -0.22
CA TRP A 29 9.57 -4.69 0.16
C TRP A 29 9.35 -4.45 1.64
N TYR A 30 8.25 -3.78 1.98
CA TYR A 30 7.94 -3.39 3.35
C TYR A 30 6.79 -4.24 3.91
N PRO A 31 6.81 -4.62 5.20
CA PRO A 31 5.70 -5.36 5.81
C PRO A 31 4.42 -4.52 5.78
N VAL A 32 3.28 -5.15 5.48
CA VAL A 32 1.98 -4.48 5.49
C VAL A 32 1.28 -4.72 6.83
N PRO A 33 0.96 -3.67 7.60
CA PRO A 33 0.28 -3.84 8.88
C PRO A 33 -1.19 -4.25 8.69
N LYS A 34 -1.79 -4.82 9.74
CA LYS A 34 -3.21 -5.22 9.73
C LYS A 34 -4.17 -4.03 9.86
N ASP A 35 -3.70 -2.94 10.43
CA ASP A 35 -4.47 -1.75 10.76
C ASP A 35 -3.60 -0.48 10.65
N PHE A 36 -4.20 0.66 10.98
CA PHE A 36 -3.56 1.97 10.93
C PHE A 36 -3.10 2.44 12.32
N THR A 37 -2.55 1.55 13.14
CA THR A 37 -2.14 1.91 14.51
C THR A 37 -0.77 2.61 14.56
N ASP A 38 0.20 2.19 13.75
CA ASP A 38 1.54 2.80 13.70
C ASP A 38 1.82 3.48 12.34
N PRO A 39 1.78 4.84 12.28
CA PRO A 39 1.99 5.60 11.05
C PRO A 39 3.28 5.27 10.32
N ALA A 40 4.36 4.92 11.04
CA ALA A 40 5.64 4.60 10.42
C ALA A 40 5.59 3.31 9.57
N GLN A 41 4.56 2.47 9.78
CA GLN A 41 4.42 1.18 9.10
C GLN A 41 3.37 1.20 7.99
N TYR A 42 2.43 2.16 8.01
CA TYR A 42 1.35 2.21 7.03
C TYR A 42 1.32 3.47 6.17
N HIS A 43 2.02 4.54 6.52
CA HIS A 43 1.88 5.83 5.84
C HIS A 43 3.03 6.11 4.88
N TRP A 44 2.67 6.46 3.65
CA TRP A 44 3.59 6.99 2.64
C TRP A 44 3.18 8.43 2.32
N GLU A 45 4.05 9.39 2.65
CA GLU A 45 3.88 10.83 2.41
C GLU A 45 4.16 11.19 0.95
N ARG A 46 3.40 10.58 0.04
CA ARG A 46 3.62 10.66 -1.41
C ARG A 46 2.33 10.90 -2.17
N GLN A 47 2.44 11.67 -3.25
CA GLN A 47 1.32 12.22 -3.97
C GLN A 47 1.40 11.89 -5.46
N GLY A 48 0.23 11.88 -6.11
CA GLY A 48 0.10 11.58 -7.53
C GLY A 48 0.07 10.07 -7.81
N TRP A 49 0.54 9.69 -9.00
CA TRP A 49 0.45 8.32 -9.47
C TRP A 49 1.57 7.44 -8.92
N GLU A 50 1.19 6.33 -8.30
CA GLU A 50 2.11 5.36 -7.68
C GLU A 50 1.75 3.94 -8.12
N VAL A 51 2.78 3.10 -8.30
CA VAL A 51 2.64 1.64 -8.36
C VAL A 51 2.67 1.13 -6.92
N VAL A 52 1.59 0.46 -6.53
CA VAL A 52 1.49 -0.26 -5.26
C VAL A 52 1.37 -1.74 -5.58
N ALA A 53 2.37 -2.53 -5.22
CA ALA A 53 2.41 -3.97 -5.48
C ALA A 53 2.55 -4.76 -4.20
N PHE A 54 1.81 -5.84 -4.08
CA PHE A 54 1.84 -6.73 -2.92
C PHE A 54 2.48 -8.05 -3.30
N GLN A 55 3.20 -8.65 -2.37
CA GLN A 55 3.72 -10.00 -2.50
C GLN A 55 3.40 -10.87 -1.29
N ASP A 56 3.11 -12.13 -1.56
CA ASP A 56 3.19 -13.20 -0.57
C ASP A 56 4.61 -13.76 -0.61
N PRO A 57 5.44 -13.55 0.42
CA PRO A 57 6.82 -14.03 0.42
C PRO A 57 6.92 -15.56 0.49
N ALA A 58 5.87 -16.26 0.95
CA ALA A 58 5.87 -17.72 1.04
C ALA A 58 5.65 -18.38 -0.32
N THR A 59 4.80 -17.79 -1.17
CA THR A 59 4.44 -18.35 -2.48
C THR A 59 5.09 -17.63 -3.66
N GLY A 60 5.61 -16.41 -3.46
CA GLY A 60 6.14 -15.56 -4.52
C GLY A 60 5.08 -14.92 -5.41
N VAL A 61 3.79 -15.10 -5.10
CA VAL A 61 2.69 -14.47 -5.85
C VAL A 61 2.78 -12.95 -5.67
N ARG A 62 2.70 -12.21 -6.77
CA ARG A 62 2.73 -10.75 -6.80
C ARG A 62 1.54 -10.21 -7.57
N ARG A 63 0.98 -9.09 -7.09
CA ARG A 63 -0.05 -8.33 -7.83
C ARG A 63 0.12 -6.85 -7.55
N GLY A 64 0.08 -6.04 -8.60
CA GLY A 64 0.28 -4.60 -8.53
C GLY A 64 -0.86 -3.81 -9.14
N TRP A 65 -1.03 -2.59 -8.64
CA TRP A 65 -1.98 -1.61 -9.11
C TRP A 65 -1.27 -0.28 -9.34
N TYR A 66 -1.66 0.42 -10.40
CA TYR A 66 -1.25 1.80 -10.63
C TYR A 66 -2.38 2.71 -10.18
N LEU A 67 -2.12 3.53 -9.17
CA LEU A 67 -3.14 4.25 -8.40
C LEU A 67 -2.79 5.73 -8.33
N ASP A 68 -3.80 6.58 -8.47
CA ASP A 68 -3.70 7.98 -8.10
C ASP A 68 -3.94 8.13 -6.59
N CYS A 69 -2.86 8.47 -5.88
CA CYS A 69 -2.84 8.73 -4.44
C CYS A 69 -3.19 10.18 -4.07
N GLY A 70 -3.61 10.99 -5.05
CA GLY A 70 -4.10 12.36 -4.85
C GLY A 70 -2.99 13.37 -4.50
N SER A 71 -3.38 14.65 -4.40
CA SER A 71 -2.46 15.76 -4.11
C SER A 71 -2.68 16.43 -2.74
N ASN A 72 -3.88 16.34 -2.16
CA ASN A 72 -4.23 17.11 -0.95
C ASN A 72 -4.99 16.31 0.12
N THR A 73 -5.15 15.00 -0.06
CA THR A 73 -5.88 14.14 0.87
C THR A 73 -5.10 12.88 1.17
N THR A 74 -5.49 12.16 2.21
CA THR A 74 -5.02 10.80 2.44
C THR A 74 -5.93 9.79 1.74
N VAL A 75 -5.34 8.87 0.99
CA VAL A 75 -6.03 7.72 0.39
C VAL A 75 -5.80 6.49 1.27
N ALA A 76 -6.87 5.86 1.75
CA ALA A 76 -6.77 4.61 2.49
C ALA A 76 -6.93 3.42 1.52
N ILE A 77 -5.89 2.59 1.45
CA ILE A 77 -5.80 1.39 0.63
C ILE A 77 -5.90 0.16 1.54
N THR A 78 -6.84 -0.74 1.22
CA THR A 78 -7.01 -2.01 1.93
C THR A 78 -6.79 -3.16 0.96
N PHE A 79 -5.81 -4.02 1.28
CA PHE A 79 -5.58 -5.26 0.58
C PHE A 79 -6.39 -6.41 1.20
N ALA A 80 -7.32 -7.01 0.45
CA ALA A 80 -8.16 -8.11 0.90
C ALA A 80 -7.71 -9.49 0.41
N GLY A 81 -6.73 -9.55 -0.51
CA GLY A 81 -6.18 -10.79 -1.06
C GLY A 81 -5.92 -10.71 -2.56
N PHE A 82 -5.14 -11.66 -3.08
CA PHE A 82 -4.70 -11.66 -4.49
C PHE A 82 -5.84 -11.86 -5.51
N ASN A 83 -6.98 -12.41 -5.09
CA ASN A 83 -8.14 -12.67 -5.94
C ASN A 83 -9.22 -11.58 -5.86
N GLN A 84 -8.92 -10.42 -5.25
CA GLN A 84 -9.85 -9.31 -5.06
C GLN A 84 -9.21 -8.00 -5.53
N ASP A 85 -10.02 -6.99 -5.80
CA ASP A 85 -9.51 -5.63 -6.01
C ASP A 85 -9.24 -4.93 -4.67
N LEU A 86 -8.49 -3.83 -4.73
CA LEU A 86 -8.19 -3.03 -3.55
C LEU A 86 -9.43 -2.27 -3.09
N GLY A 87 -9.66 -2.25 -1.78
CA GLY A 87 -10.56 -1.27 -1.17
C GLY A 87 -9.88 0.09 -1.12
N ILE A 88 -10.46 1.10 -1.77
CA ILE A 88 -9.89 2.46 -1.86
C ILE A 88 -10.90 3.48 -1.32
N VAL A 89 -10.50 4.23 -0.29
CA VAL A 89 -11.26 5.36 0.25
C VAL A 89 -10.43 6.63 0.10
N ARG A 90 -10.98 7.65 -0.55
CA ARG A 90 -10.32 8.95 -0.78
C ARG A 90 -10.86 10.00 0.18
N GLY A 91 -10.00 10.90 0.65
CA GLY A 91 -10.39 11.90 1.64
C GLY A 91 -10.55 11.33 3.05
N ALA A 92 -9.89 10.20 3.34
CA ALA A 92 -9.91 9.63 4.69
C ALA A 92 -9.21 10.60 5.66
N SER A 93 -9.94 11.11 6.65
CA SER A 93 -9.33 11.70 7.84
C SER A 93 -8.72 10.58 8.68
N ALA A 94 -7.46 10.75 9.09
CA ALA A 94 -6.81 9.86 10.06
C ALA A 94 -7.62 9.76 11.36
#